data_AF-X1FC72-F1
#
_entry.id   AF-X1FC72-F1
#
_cell.length_a   1.000
_cell.length_b   1.000
_cell.length_c   1.000
_cell.angle_alpha   90.00
_cell.angle_beta   90.00
_cell.angle_gamma   90.00
#
_symmetry.space_group_name_H-M   'P 1'
#
loop_
_entity.id
_entity.type
_entity.pdbx_description
1 polymer ?
#
loop_
_entity_poly.entity_id
_entity_poly.type
_entity_poly.pdbx_seq_one_letter_code
_entity_poly.pdbx_strand_id
1 'polypeptide(L)'
;KFNEMPMAERVKLIMKDPAELIDYVRKESHVVWKAVEAFIRRENNEGRDALIEGVAVLLELMSQLEDIPHRVVFIGNQGENHKENIKKSAEENEHDWMRGVSDQYIGAFAMFVKRMSAYIEQEAKKYGFEYIEMDKELFGDVTEEVMKSLGLSAR
;
A
#
# COMPACT_ATOMS: atom_id res chain seq x y z
N LYS A 1 15.85 -11.00 -5.13
CA LYS A 1 16.25 -11.76 -3.91
C LYS A 1 15.11 -11.98 -2.92
N PHE A 2 14.33 -10.98 -2.47
CA PHE A 2 13.21 -11.24 -1.53
C PHE A 2 12.19 -12.26 -2.06
N ASN A 3 11.76 -12.07 -3.30
CA ASN A 3 10.82 -12.97 -3.98
C ASN A 3 11.41 -14.36 -4.32
N GLU A 4 12.71 -14.54 -4.14
CA GLU A 4 13.42 -15.82 -4.35
C GLU A 4 13.71 -16.53 -3.02
N MET A 5 13.55 -15.84 -1.87
CA MET A 5 13.78 -16.44 -0.56
C MET A 5 12.68 -17.43 -0.18
N PRO A 6 13.01 -18.55 0.49
CA PRO A 6 12.03 -19.41 1.14
C PRO A 6 11.14 -18.63 2.11
N MET A 7 9.88 -19.04 2.23
CA MET A 7 8.88 -18.36 3.07
C MET A 7 9.35 -18.22 4.53
N ALA A 8 10.01 -19.24 5.08
CA ALA A 8 10.55 -19.20 6.44
C ALA A 8 11.67 -18.15 6.63
N GLU A 9 12.46 -17.88 5.59
CA GLU A 9 13.49 -16.84 5.61
C GLU A 9 12.88 -15.45 5.49
N ARG A 10 11.82 -15.30 4.69
CA ARG A 10 11.06 -14.04 4.62
C ARG A 10 10.46 -13.68 5.98
N VAL A 11 9.85 -14.65 6.67
CA VAL A 11 9.34 -14.45 8.05
C VAL A 11 10.45 -13.98 8.99
N LYS A 12 11.63 -14.62 8.94
CA LYS A 12 12.77 -14.21 9.76
C LYS A 12 13.21 -12.79 9.44
N LEU A 13 13.28 -12.41 8.17
CA LEU A 13 13.67 -11.05 7.78
C LEU A 13 12.63 -10.02 8.26
N ILE A 14 11.35 -10.28 8.00
CA ILE A 14 10.24 -9.42 8.45
C ILE A 14 10.29 -9.19 9.97
N MET A 15 10.58 -10.24 10.74
CA MET A 15 10.63 -10.16 12.20
C MET A 15 11.93 -9.57 12.74
N LYS A 16 13.04 -9.66 12.00
CA LYS A 16 14.37 -9.26 12.49
C LYS A 16 14.71 -7.82 12.17
N ASP A 17 14.40 -7.37 10.95
CA ASP A 17 14.74 -6.02 10.50
C ASP A 17 13.65 -5.44 9.57
N PRO A 18 12.56 -4.92 10.13
CA PRO A 18 11.50 -4.31 9.34
C PRO A 18 11.95 -3.05 8.59
N ALA A 19 13.01 -2.37 9.03
CA ALA A 19 13.54 -1.20 8.35
C ALA A 19 14.27 -1.60 7.05
N GLU A 20 15.05 -2.68 7.08
CA GLU A 20 15.67 -3.26 5.89
C GLU A 20 14.60 -3.66 4.84
N LEU A 21 13.46 -4.21 5.29
CA LEU A 21 12.39 -4.58 4.38
C LEU A 21 11.67 -3.36 3.77
N ILE A 22 11.44 -2.30 4.55
CA ILE A 22 10.89 -1.04 4.02
C ILE A 22 11.84 -0.44 2.99
N ASP A 23 13.14 -0.40 3.27
CA ASP A 23 14.15 0.09 2.33
C ASP A 23 14.21 -0.76 1.05
N TYR A 24 14.09 -2.08 1.17
CA TYR A 24 13.98 -3.00 0.03
C TYR A 24 12.76 -2.65 -0.84
N VAL A 25 11.57 -2.52 -0.24
CA VAL A 25 10.34 -2.17 -0.97
C VAL A 25 10.49 -0.80 -1.61
N ARG A 26 11.08 0.18 -0.92
CA ARG A 26 11.34 1.50 -1.50
C ARG A 26 12.19 1.40 -2.76
N LYS A 27 13.29 0.64 -2.73
CA LYS A 27 14.16 0.43 -3.90
C LYS A 27 13.42 -0.25 -5.04
N GLU A 28 12.58 -1.24 -4.74
CA GLU A 28 11.75 -1.91 -5.75
C GLU A 28 10.76 -0.91 -6.39
N SER A 29 10.09 -0.08 -5.58
CA SER A 29 9.18 0.96 -6.07
C SER A 29 9.87 1.94 -7.02
N HIS A 30 11.11 2.37 -6.76
CA HIS A 30 11.85 3.25 -7.67
C HIS A 30 12.15 2.62 -9.04
N VAL A 31 12.34 1.30 -9.09
CA VAL A 31 12.55 0.58 -10.34
C VAL A 31 11.24 0.52 -11.13
N VAL A 32 10.15 0.14 -10.45
CA VAL A 32 8.80 0.04 -11.05
C VAL A 32 8.27 1.40 -11.49
N TRP A 33 8.59 2.46 -10.76
CA TRP A 33 8.13 3.83 -11.00
C TRP A 33 8.35 4.30 -12.42
N LYS A 34 9.48 3.93 -13.05
CA LYS A 34 9.77 4.33 -14.43
C LYS A 34 8.69 3.87 -15.42
N ALA A 35 8.12 2.69 -15.21
CA ALA A 35 7.04 2.18 -16.03
C ALA A 35 5.70 2.85 -15.68
N VAL A 36 5.46 3.07 -14.39
CA VAL A 36 4.23 3.73 -13.88
C VAL A 36 4.16 5.18 -14.36
N GLU A 37 5.23 5.95 -14.23
CA GLU A 37 5.30 7.33 -14.72
C GLU A 37 5.08 7.40 -16.24
N ALA A 38 5.73 6.52 -17.01
CA ALA A 38 5.53 6.46 -18.45
C ALA A 38 4.06 6.18 -18.82
N PHE A 39 3.40 5.30 -18.06
CA PHE A 39 1.97 5.04 -18.22
C PHE A 39 1.12 6.27 -17.89
N ILE A 40 1.33 6.91 -16.72
CA ILE A 40 0.61 8.14 -16.31
C ILE A 40 0.73 9.21 -17.39
N ARG A 41 1.94 9.49 -17.84
CA ARG A 41 2.22 10.53 -18.85
C ARG A 41 1.50 10.22 -20.16
N ARG A 42 1.50 8.96 -20.58
CA ARG A 42 0.78 8.52 -21.78
C ARG A 42 -0.73 8.75 -21.64
N GLU A 43 -1.34 8.30 -20.54
CA GLU A 43 -2.79 8.45 -20.33
C GLU A 43 -3.19 9.94 -20.29
N ASN A 44 -2.41 10.78 -19.61
CA ASN A 44 -2.62 12.23 -19.60
C ASN A 44 -2.50 12.85 -21.00
N ASN A 45 -1.48 12.48 -21.78
CA ASN A 45 -1.29 12.98 -23.15
C ASN A 45 -2.43 12.57 -24.09
N GLU A 46 -3.04 11.41 -23.86
CA GLU A 46 -4.19 10.92 -24.62
C GLU A 46 -5.53 11.44 -24.05
N GLY A 47 -5.49 12.31 -23.02
CA GLY A 47 -6.67 12.94 -22.42
C GLY A 47 -7.59 11.96 -21.67
N ARG A 48 -7.03 10.88 -21.11
CA ARG A 48 -7.78 9.87 -20.36
C ARG A 48 -7.53 9.94 -18.87
N ASP A 49 -8.57 9.62 -18.11
CA ASP A 49 -8.46 9.37 -16.68
C ASP A 49 -7.90 7.96 -16.43
N ALA A 50 -6.97 7.86 -15.49
CA ALA A 50 -6.38 6.59 -15.07
C ALA A 50 -6.42 6.47 -13.54
N LEU A 51 -6.88 5.32 -13.05
CA LEU A 51 -6.74 4.93 -11.65
C LEU A 51 -5.53 4.01 -11.53
N ILE A 52 -4.62 4.36 -10.61
CA ILE A 52 -3.42 3.56 -10.35
C ILE A 52 -3.46 3.11 -8.90
N GLU A 53 -3.48 1.79 -8.74
CA GLU A 53 -3.46 1.12 -7.44
C GLU A 53 -2.19 0.30 -7.32
N GLY A 54 -1.54 0.36 -6.15
CA GLY A 54 -0.44 -0.54 -5.81
C GLY A 54 0.62 0.06 -4.90
N VAL A 55 1.42 -0.83 -4.31
CA VAL A 55 2.46 -0.51 -3.32
C VAL A 55 3.72 0.17 -3.88
N ALA A 56 3.82 0.30 -5.20
CA ALA A 56 4.97 0.90 -5.89
C ALA A 56 4.87 2.43 -6.06
N VAL A 57 3.76 3.02 -5.63
CA VAL A 57 3.52 4.47 -5.73
C VAL A 57 3.92 5.10 -4.41
N LEU A 58 5.17 5.56 -4.29
CA LEU A 58 5.63 6.26 -3.08
C LEU A 58 5.36 7.75 -3.17
N LEU A 59 5.26 8.39 -2.01
CA LEU A 59 4.95 9.81 -1.88
C LEU A 59 5.99 10.71 -2.55
N GLU A 60 7.27 10.38 -2.36
CA GLU A 60 8.40 11.09 -2.99
C GLU A 60 8.45 10.94 -4.52
N LEU A 61 7.78 9.92 -5.05
CA LEU A 61 7.66 9.69 -6.49
C LEU A 61 6.46 10.46 -7.05
N MET A 62 5.34 10.47 -6.34
CA MET A 62 4.17 11.28 -6.70
C MET A 62 4.45 12.77 -6.66
N SER A 63 5.29 13.24 -5.72
CA SER A 63 5.70 14.65 -5.68
C SER A 63 6.52 15.08 -6.91
N GLN A 64 6.92 14.18 -7.80
CA GLN A 64 7.63 14.50 -9.04
C GLN A 64 6.67 14.83 -10.20
N LEU A 65 5.37 14.57 -10.05
CA LEU A 65 4.35 14.73 -11.09
C LEU A 65 3.60 16.07 -11.00
N GLU A 66 4.28 17.13 -10.56
CA GLU A 66 3.68 18.47 -10.37
C GLU A 66 3.07 19.05 -11.66
N ASP A 67 3.55 18.59 -12.82
CA ASP A 67 3.11 19.04 -14.14
C ASP A 67 1.84 18.35 -14.65
N ILE A 68 1.36 17.31 -13.95
CA ILE A 68 0.18 16.52 -14.32
C ILE A 68 -0.92 16.74 -13.29
N PRO A 69 -2.15 17.12 -13.67
CA PRO A 69 -3.26 17.16 -12.72
C PRO A 69 -3.54 15.76 -12.15
N HIS A 70 -3.42 15.59 -10.84
CA HIS A 70 -3.64 14.29 -10.19
C HIS A 70 -4.16 14.44 -8.77
N ARG A 71 -4.72 13.33 -8.24
CA ARG A 71 -5.16 13.19 -6.85
C ARG A 71 -4.57 11.91 -6.30
N VAL A 72 -4.11 11.93 -5.05
CA VAL A 72 -3.47 10.79 -4.39
C VAL A 72 -4.03 10.64 -3.00
N VAL A 73 -4.33 9.40 -2.65
CA VAL A 73 -4.72 9.01 -1.30
C VAL A 73 -3.88 7.82 -0.90
N PHE A 74 -3.27 7.87 0.26
CA PHE A 74 -2.55 6.74 0.84
C PHE A 74 -3.42 6.07 1.89
N ILE A 75 -3.46 4.74 1.86
CA ILE A 75 -4.28 3.94 2.78
C ILE A 75 -3.33 3.00 3.53
N GLY A 76 -3.48 2.89 4.84
CA GLY A 76 -2.71 1.97 5.66
C GLY A 76 -3.52 1.34 6.77
N ASN A 77 -2.93 0.35 7.43
CA ASN A 77 -3.55 -0.33 8.56
C ASN A 77 -2.52 -0.56 9.67
N GLN A 78 -2.61 0.24 10.73
CA GLN A 78 -1.81 0.15 11.95
C GLN A 78 -2.54 -0.57 13.09
N GLY A 79 -3.71 -1.13 12.79
CA GLY A 79 -4.61 -1.71 13.76
C GLY A 79 -4.10 -2.91 14.52
N GLU A 80 -4.62 -3.09 15.73
CA GLU A 80 -4.28 -4.27 16.54
C GLU A 80 -4.96 -5.54 15.99
N ASN A 81 -6.13 -5.41 15.36
CA ASN A 81 -6.87 -6.55 14.78
C ASN A 81 -6.44 -6.88 13.34
N HIS A 82 -5.40 -6.24 12.81
CA HIS A 82 -5.02 -6.38 11.40
C HIS A 82 -4.70 -7.84 11.02
N LYS A 83 -4.01 -8.57 11.90
CA LYS A 83 -3.69 -9.99 11.69
C LYS A 83 -4.96 -10.82 11.58
N GLU A 84 -5.88 -10.65 12.52
CA GLU A 84 -7.14 -11.37 12.60
C GLU A 84 -8.02 -11.06 11.38
N ASN A 85 -8.01 -9.81 10.92
CA ASN A 85 -8.73 -9.38 9.71
C ASN A 85 -8.17 -10.03 8.44
N ILE A 86 -6.84 -10.07 8.28
CA ILE A 86 -6.20 -10.77 7.14
C ILE A 86 -6.57 -12.25 7.18
N LYS A 87 -6.48 -12.88 8.35
CA LYS A 87 -6.79 -14.30 8.52
C LYS A 87 -8.24 -14.60 8.15
N LYS A 88 -9.19 -13.81 8.67
CA LYS A 88 -10.60 -13.95 8.37
C LYS A 88 -10.87 -13.79 6.87
N SER A 89 -10.32 -12.76 6.23
CA SER A 89 -10.43 -12.56 4.76
C SER A 89 -9.91 -13.78 4.00
N ALA A 90 -8.73 -14.28 4.36
CA ALA A 90 -8.12 -15.43 3.69
C ALA A 90 -8.91 -16.75 3.87
N GLU A 91 -9.66 -16.89 4.96
CA GLU A 91 -10.55 -18.03 5.21
C GLU A 91 -11.88 -17.91 4.44
N GLU A 92 -12.47 -16.71 4.39
CA GLU A 92 -13.77 -16.44 3.79
C GLU A 92 -13.71 -16.25 2.26
N ASN A 93 -12.59 -15.76 1.72
CA ASN A 93 -12.41 -15.50 0.30
C ASN A 93 -11.62 -16.63 -0.38
N GLU A 94 -12.29 -17.37 -1.27
CA GLU A 94 -11.69 -18.53 -1.89
C GLU A 94 -10.52 -18.24 -2.84
N HIS A 95 -10.42 -17.00 -3.33
CA HIS A 95 -9.41 -16.52 -4.27
C HIS A 95 -8.33 -15.67 -3.60
N ASP A 96 -8.33 -15.56 -2.27
CA ASP A 96 -7.30 -14.80 -1.56
C ASP A 96 -5.95 -15.51 -1.65
N TRP A 97 -4.90 -14.79 -2.04
CA TRP A 97 -3.55 -15.34 -2.16
C TRP A 97 -2.93 -15.70 -0.80
N MET A 98 -3.49 -15.18 0.31
CA MET A 98 -3.13 -15.54 1.68
C MET A 98 -3.82 -16.85 2.13
N ARG A 99 -4.71 -17.42 1.32
CA ARG A 99 -5.39 -18.67 1.65
C ARG A 99 -4.40 -19.83 1.73
N GLY A 100 -4.48 -20.60 2.82
CA GLY A 100 -3.59 -21.74 3.07
C GLY A 100 -2.18 -21.35 3.52
N VAL A 101 -1.88 -20.06 3.67
CA VAL A 101 -0.64 -19.57 4.23
C VAL A 101 -0.62 -19.77 5.75
N SER A 102 0.55 -20.08 6.31
CA SER A 102 0.69 -20.34 7.75
C SER A 102 0.33 -19.11 8.61
N ASP A 103 -0.28 -19.31 9.77
CA ASP A 103 -0.60 -18.25 10.74
C ASP A 103 0.63 -17.42 11.14
N GLN A 104 1.80 -18.06 11.21
CA GLN A 104 3.07 -17.38 11.47
C GLN A 104 3.43 -16.38 10.37
N TYR A 105 3.25 -16.75 9.10
CA TYR A 105 3.49 -15.84 7.99
C TYR A 105 2.46 -14.72 7.95
N ILE A 106 1.19 -15.03 8.19
CA ILE A 106 0.13 -14.00 8.30
C ILE A 106 0.49 -12.98 9.39
N GLY A 107 0.92 -13.45 10.56
CA GLY A 107 1.37 -12.59 11.65
C GLY A 107 2.58 -11.73 11.28
N ALA A 108 3.58 -12.31 10.60
CA ALA A 108 4.73 -11.55 10.12
C ALA A 108 4.30 -10.49 9.09
N PHE A 109 3.48 -10.86 8.12
CA PHE A 109 3.00 -9.95 7.09
C PHE A 109 2.18 -8.79 7.69
N ALA A 110 1.27 -9.06 8.61
CA ALA A 110 0.51 -8.03 9.32
C ALA A 110 1.43 -7.06 10.07
N MET A 111 2.48 -7.57 10.72
CA MET A 111 3.51 -6.74 11.38
C MET A 111 4.25 -5.85 10.37
N PHE A 112 4.62 -6.40 9.22
CA PHE A 112 5.25 -5.64 8.15
C PHE A 112 4.33 -4.53 7.63
N VAL A 113 3.07 -4.84 7.32
CA VAL A 113 2.08 -3.84 6.86
C VAL A 113 1.93 -2.73 7.88
N LYS A 114 1.75 -3.05 9.17
CA LYS A 114 1.66 -2.05 10.24
C LYS A 114 2.86 -1.09 10.27
N ARG A 115 4.08 -1.62 10.10
CA ARG A 115 5.30 -0.79 10.04
C ARG A 115 5.38 0.06 8.79
N MET A 116 5.02 -0.51 7.63
CA MET A 116 4.98 0.22 6.37
C MET A 116 3.92 1.33 6.40
N SER A 117 2.74 1.07 6.95
CA SER A 117 1.68 2.05 7.14
C SER A 117 2.12 3.22 8.02
N ALA A 118 2.81 2.95 9.14
CA ALA A 118 3.39 4.01 9.96
C ALA A 118 4.44 4.85 9.22
N TYR A 119 5.27 4.21 8.39
CA TYR A 119 6.23 4.92 7.52
C TYR A 119 5.51 5.80 6.49
N ILE A 120 4.50 5.27 5.79
CA ILE A 120 3.72 5.99 4.80
C ILE A 120 2.97 7.16 5.42
N GLU A 121 2.37 7.01 6.61
CA GLU A 121 1.73 8.11 7.33
C GLU A 121 2.70 9.26 7.62
N GLN A 122 3.93 8.93 8.04
CA GLN A 122 4.96 9.94 8.32
C GLN A 122 5.39 10.68 7.05
N GLU A 123 5.64 9.96 5.96
CA GLU A 123 5.98 10.59 4.69
C GLU A 123 4.79 11.38 4.11
N ALA A 124 3.54 10.95 4.33
CA ALA A 124 2.34 11.66 3.86
C ALA A 124 2.28 13.06 4.44
N LYS A 125 2.53 13.17 5.75
CA LYS A 125 2.62 14.46 6.44
C LYS A 125 3.74 15.34 5.87
N LYS A 126 4.87 14.76 5.51
CA LYS A 126 6.03 15.49 4.96
C LYS A 126 5.74 16.07 3.57
N TYR A 127 5.04 15.34 2.71
CA TYR A 127 4.72 15.78 1.35
C TYR A 127 3.33 16.43 1.21
N GLY A 128 2.57 16.53 2.30
CA GLY A 128 1.22 17.13 2.29
C GLY A 128 0.14 16.25 1.65
N PHE A 129 0.37 14.94 1.57
CA PHE A 129 -0.63 13.99 1.07
C PHE A 129 -1.54 13.49 2.20
N GLU A 130 -2.72 13.06 1.80
CA GLU A 130 -3.71 12.46 2.71
C GLU A 130 -3.36 11.00 3.00
N TYR A 131 -3.49 10.62 4.27
CA TYR A 131 -3.35 9.25 4.76
C TYR A 131 -4.62 8.85 5.50
N ILE A 132 -5.20 7.72 5.10
CA ILE A 132 -6.40 7.13 5.71
C ILE A 132 -5.99 5.87 6.48
N GLU A 133 -6.35 5.82 7.76
CA GLU A 133 -6.09 4.69 8.65
C GLU A 133 -7.30 3.75 8.70
N MET A 134 -7.14 2.53 8.18
CA MET A 134 -8.25 1.58 8.05
C MET A 134 -8.71 0.96 9.37
N ASP A 135 -7.92 0.97 10.44
CA ASP A 135 -8.34 0.33 11.69
C ASP A 135 -9.48 1.07 12.42
N LYS A 136 -9.65 2.36 12.13
CA LYS A 136 -10.63 3.21 12.82
C LYS A 136 -12.02 3.19 12.19
N GLU A 137 -12.13 2.70 10.97
CA GLU A 137 -13.31 2.81 10.11
C GLU A 137 -13.71 1.42 9.58
N LEU A 138 -15.00 1.13 9.40
CA LEU A 138 -15.39 -0.10 8.71
C LEU A 138 -14.91 -0.01 7.24
N PHE A 139 -14.67 -1.15 6.58
CA PHE A 139 -14.18 -1.13 5.19
C PHE A 139 -15.06 -0.28 4.22
N GLY A 140 -16.37 -0.23 4.47
CA GLY A 140 -17.30 0.65 3.75
C GLY A 140 -17.03 2.13 4.00
N ASP A 141 -16.74 2.51 5.24
CA ASP A 141 -16.45 3.88 5.65
C ASP A 141 -15.11 4.36 5.05
N VAL A 142 -14.09 3.49 5.00
CA VAL A 142 -12.81 3.77 4.31
C VAL A 142 -13.04 4.07 2.83
N THR A 143 -13.94 3.32 2.17
CA THR A 143 -14.22 3.54 0.75
C THR A 143 -14.87 4.89 0.52
N GLU A 144 -15.81 5.30 1.38
CA GLU A 144 -16.41 6.62 1.31
C GLU A 144 -15.40 7.75 1.56
N GLU A 145 -14.52 7.59 2.55
CA GLU A 145 -13.44 8.54 2.81
C GLU A 145 -12.51 8.67 1.60
N VAL A 146 -12.06 7.56 1.03
CA VAL A 146 -11.23 7.57 -0.19
C VAL A 146 -11.94 8.30 -1.34
N MET A 147 -13.22 8.00 -1.58
CA MET A 147 -14.00 8.65 -2.63
C MET A 147 -14.13 10.16 -2.36
N LYS A 148 -14.27 10.57 -1.10
CA LYS A 148 -14.36 11.97 -0.70
C LYS A 148 -13.03 12.70 -0.91
N SER A 149 -11.93 12.10 -0.47
CA SER A 149 -10.57 12.62 -0.64
C SER A 149 -10.19 12.74 -2.12
N LEU A 150 -10.64 11.79 -2.94
CA LEU A 150 -10.52 11.86 -4.39
C LEU A 150 -11.53 12.81 -5.04
N GLY A 151 -12.44 13.44 -4.30
CA GLY A 151 -13.46 14.35 -4.84
C GLY A 151 -14.45 13.67 -5.80
N LEU A 152 -14.69 12.38 -5.60
CA LEU A 152 -15.57 11.51 -6.40
C LEU A 152 -16.88 11.16 -5.69
N SER A 153 -17.06 11.52 -4.42
CA SER A 153 -18.35 11.36 -3.74
C SER A 153 -19.45 12.14 -4.45
N ALA A 154 -20.61 11.52 -4.61
CA ALA A 154 -21.81 12.22 -5.06
C ALA A 154 -22.10 13.41 -4.12
N ARG A 155 -22.42 14.57 -4.68
CA ARG A 155 -23.03 15.66 -3.92
C ARG A 155 -24.44 15.28 -3.48
#